data_AF-A0A2C1KH33-F1
#
_entry.id   AF-A0A2C1KH33-F1
#
_cell.length_a   1.000
_cell.length_b   1.000
_cell.length_c   1.000
_cell.angle_alpha   90.00
_cell.angle_beta   90.00
_cell.angle_gamma   90.00
#
_symmetry.space_group_name_H-M   'P 1'
#
loop_
_entity.id
_entity.type
_entity.pdbx_description
1 polymer ?
#
loop_
_entity_poly.entity_id
_entity_poly.type
_entity_poly.pdbx_seq_one_letter_code
_entity_poly.pdbx_strand_id
1 'polypeptide(L)'
;MVFLYKYTIKEKGWLKGINNPYYKQKVFINRNLYYPFTKEEVENLHVKIKLIEPRKEWKTPEQVPRIVSKLSVLFKDELLFEVPIYYDNG
;
A
#
# COMPACT_ATOMS: atom_id res chain seq x y z
N MET A 1 20.98 20.20 -16.03
CA MET A 1 19.75 20.66 -15.38
C MET A 1 18.94 19.42 -15.02
N VAL A 2 18.54 19.27 -13.76
CA VAL A 2 17.74 18.12 -13.30
C VAL A 2 16.26 18.51 -13.32
N PHE A 3 15.42 17.67 -13.93
CA PHE A 3 13.98 17.87 -14.00
C PHE A 3 13.24 16.83 -13.18
N LEU A 4 12.38 17.30 -12.29
CA LEU A 4 11.49 16.47 -11.50
C LEU A 4 10.13 16.38 -12.19
N TYR A 5 9.58 15.17 -12.23
CA TYR A 5 8.24 14.92 -12.74
C TYR A 5 7.37 14.38 -11.61
N LYS A 6 6.11 14.79 -11.58
CA LYS A 6 5.14 14.17 -10.69
C LYS A 6 4.91 12.73 -11.14
N TYR A 7 5.38 11.77 -10.34
CA TYR A 7 5.19 10.35 -10.61
C TYR A 7 4.07 9.80 -9.73
N THR A 8 3.15 9.03 -10.32
CA THR A 8 2.10 8.33 -9.59
C THR A 8 2.63 6.97 -9.15
N ILE A 9 2.89 6.83 -7.85
CA ILE A 9 3.41 5.59 -7.25
C ILE A 9 2.26 4.58 -7.12
N LYS A 10 1.11 5.04 -6.62
CA LYS A 10 -0.09 4.21 -6.45
C LYS A 10 -1.33 5.08 -6.40
N GLU A 11 -2.36 4.70 -7.12
CA GLU A 11 -3.67 5.34 -7.02
C GLU A 11 -4.48 4.78 -5.85
N LYS A 12 -5.38 5.60 -5.32
CA LYS A 12 -6.37 5.21 -4.33
C LYS A 12 -7.24 4.07 -4.85
N GLY A 13 -7.71 3.24 -3.93
CA GLY A 13 -8.59 2.12 -4.23
C GLY A 13 -7.98 0.76 -3.91
N TRP A 14 -8.59 -0.27 -4.47
CA TRP A 14 -8.31 -1.67 -4.16
C TRP A 14 -6.90 -2.10 -4.54
N LEU A 15 -6.23 -2.80 -3.63
CA LEU A 15 -4.93 -3.38 -3.90
C LEU A 15 -5.10 -4.68 -4.68
N LYS A 16 -4.60 -4.67 -5.91
CA LYS A 16 -4.45 -5.86 -6.77
C LYS A 16 -3.21 -6.67 -6.37
N GLY A 17 -3.19 -7.95 -6.71
CA GLY A 17 -2.01 -8.83 -6.48
C GLY A 17 -1.89 -9.39 -5.05
N ILE A 18 -2.92 -9.25 -4.22
CA ILE A 18 -2.95 -9.86 -2.89
C ILE A 18 -3.36 -11.34 -3.02
N ASN A 19 -2.43 -12.23 -2.69
CA ASN A 19 -2.63 -13.68 -2.80
C ASN A 19 -3.34 -14.29 -1.59
N ASN A 20 -3.30 -13.64 -0.42
CA ASN A 20 -3.97 -14.13 0.77
C ASN A 20 -5.51 -14.03 0.58
N PRO A 21 -6.26 -15.14 0.58
CA PRO A 21 -7.71 -15.14 0.36
C PRO A 21 -8.48 -14.25 1.35
N TYR A 22 -7.96 -14.09 2.57
CA TYR A 22 -8.58 -13.27 3.60
C TYR A 22 -8.64 -11.78 3.23
N TYR A 23 -7.64 -11.32 2.47
CA TYR A 23 -7.44 -9.91 2.11
C TYR A 23 -7.70 -9.62 0.62
N LYS A 24 -7.74 -10.66 -0.22
CA LYS A 24 -7.95 -10.52 -1.66
C LYS A 24 -9.24 -9.76 -1.94
N GLN A 25 -9.11 -8.64 -2.67
CA GLN A 25 -10.22 -7.73 -3.02
C GLN A 25 -10.94 -7.09 -1.81
N LYS A 26 -10.34 -7.13 -0.62
CA LYS A 26 -10.90 -6.55 0.61
C LYS A 26 -10.01 -5.49 1.24
N VAL A 27 -8.92 -5.13 0.58
CA VAL A 27 -7.99 -4.12 1.10
C VAL A 27 -7.70 -3.02 0.11
N PHE A 28 -7.63 -1.79 0.61
CA PHE A 28 -7.50 -0.59 -0.20
C PHE A 28 -6.65 0.47 0.46
N ILE A 29 -6.17 1.43 -0.33
CA ILE A 29 -5.61 2.69 0.18
C ILE A 29 -6.60 3.82 -0.12
N ASN A 30 -6.79 4.75 0.82
CA ASN A 30 -7.81 5.80 0.72
C ASN A 30 -7.29 7.11 0.08
N ARG A 31 -6.01 7.16 -0.28
CA ARG A 31 -5.38 8.33 -0.91
C ARG A 31 -4.46 7.90 -2.04
N ASN A 32 -4.30 8.79 -3.02
CA ASN A 32 -3.32 8.63 -4.07
C ASN A 32 -1.91 8.93 -3.52
N LEU A 33 -0.91 8.22 -4.02
CA LEU A 33 0.50 8.38 -3.67
C LEU A 33 1.24 8.95 -4.88
N TYR A 34 1.77 10.15 -4.71
CA TYR A 34 2.59 10.82 -5.71
C TYR A 34 3.87 11.30 -5.06
N TYR A 35 4.96 11.28 -5.81
CA TYR A 35 6.21 11.88 -5.37
C TYR A 35 6.98 12.40 -6.60
N PRO A 36 7.67 13.54 -6.48
CA PRO A 36 8.52 14.03 -7.55
C PRO A 36 9.76 13.14 -7.70
N PHE A 37 9.96 12.56 -8.88
CA PHE A 37 11.15 11.79 -9.21
C PHE A 37 11.71 12.22 -10.56
N THR A 38 13.02 12.05 -10.71
CA THR A 38 13.67 11.96 -12.01
C THR A 38 13.37 10.62 -12.67
N LYS A 39 13.62 10.48 -13.97
CA LYS A 39 13.40 9.22 -14.68
C LYS A 39 14.25 8.07 -14.12
N GLU A 40 15.50 8.36 -13.74
CA GLU A 40 16.45 7.37 -13.20
C GLU A 40 16.08 6.91 -11.78
N GLU A 41 15.51 7.81 -10.96
CA GLU A 41 15.12 7.47 -9.59
C GLU A 41 13.93 6.49 -9.53
N VAL A 42 13.04 6.54 -10.52
CA VAL A 42 11.87 5.65 -10.60
C VAL A 42 12.30 4.18 -10.67
N GLU A 43 13.44 3.86 -11.29
CA GLU A 43 13.95 2.49 -11.40
C GLU A 43 14.34 1.88 -10.05
N ASN A 44 14.61 2.73 -9.04
CA ASN A 44 15.01 2.33 -7.69
C ASN A 44 13.85 2.39 -6.68
N LEU A 45 12.62 2.58 -7.18
CA LEU A 45 11.42 2.66 -6.35
C LEU A 45 10.84 1.26 -6.09
N HIS A 46 10.63 0.94 -4.83
CA HIS A 46 10.01 -0.32 -4.42
C HIS A 46 8.79 -0.08 -3.52
N VAL A 47 7.70 -0.79 -3.80
CA VAL A 47 6.50 -0.79 -2.96
C VAL A 47 6.42 -2.13 -2.24
N LYS A 48 6.47 -2.10 -0.91
CA LYS A 48 6.31 -3.29 -0.06
C LYS A 48 5.00 -3.23 0.70
N ILE A 49 4.31 -4.36 0.77
CA ILE A 49 3.09 -4.53 1.55
C ILE A 49 3.34 -5.67 2.54
N LYS A 50 3.14 -5.40 3.84
CA LYS A 50 3.24 -6.42 4.89
C LYS A 50 1.91 -6.54 5.62
N LEU A 51 1.08 -7.48 5.20
CA LEU A 51 -0.23 -7.73 5.82
C LEU A 51 -0.04 -8.38 7.19
N ILE A 52 -0.82 -7.96 8.18
CA ILE A 52 -0.86 -8.68 9.46
C ILE A 52 -1.50 -10.05 9.27
N GLU A 53 -1.10 -11.01 10.10
CA GLU A 53 -1.70 -12.34 10.05
C GLU A 53 -3.16 -12.30 10.52
N PRO A 54 -4.10 -12.91 9.78
CA PRO A 54 -5.48 -13.03 10.22
C PRO A 54 -5.59 -13.71 11.59
N ARG A 55 -6.34 -13.11 12.50
CA ARG A 55 -6.52 -13.66 13.85
C ARG A 55 -7.76 -14.55 13.94
N LYS A 56 -7.73 -15.53 14.86
CA LYS A 56 -8.83 -16.49 15.04
C LYS A 56 -10.13 -15.82 15.49
N GLU A 57 -10.05 -14.69 16.17
CA GLU A 57 -11.22 -13.91 16.59
C GLU A 57 -11.95 -13.19 15.44
N TRP A 58 -11.32 -13.02 14.26
CA TRP A 58 -11.93 -12.33 13.12
C TRP A 58 -12.81 -13.27 12.28
N LYS A 59 -13.95 -13.64 12.86
CA LYS A 59 -14.94 -14.52 12.25
C LYS A 59 -15.85 -13.78 11.26
N THR A 60 -16.08 -12.50 11.48
CA THR A 60 -16.88 -11.64 10.60
C THR A 60 -16.09 -10.40 10.16
N PRO A 61 -16.45 -9.76 9.03
CA PRO A 61 -15.74 -8.58 8.52
C PRO A 61 -15.66 -7.44 9.54
N GLU A 62 -16.70 -7.23 10.34
CA GLU A 62 -16.81 -6.14 11.34
C GLU A 62 -15.80 -6.31 12.49
N GLN A 63 -15.32 -7.54 12.72
CA GLN A 63 -14.30 -7.84 13.72
C GLN A 63 -12.88 -7.55 13.23
N VAL A 64 -12.70 -7.36 11.92
CA VAL A 64 -11.41 -7.03 11.34
C VAL A 64 -11.11 -5.56 11.65
N PRO A 65 -9.92 -5.23 12.18
CA PRO A 65 -9.52 -3.85 12.39
C PRO A 65 -9.61 -3.06 11.09
N ARG A 66 -10.08 -1.81 11.16
CA ARG A 66 -10.19 -0.94 9.99
C ARG A 66 -8.85 -0.76 9.26
N ILE A 67 -7.74 -0.78 9.98
CA ILE A 67 -6.38 -0.74 9.43
C ILE A 67 -5.73 -2.11 9.67
N VAL A 68 -5.42 -2.82 8.60
CA VAL A 68 -4.86 -4.18 8.65
C VAL A 68 -3.41 -4.25 8.22
N SER A 69 -2.86 -3.17 7.67
CA SER A 69 -1.49 -3.17 7.16
C SER A 69 -1.03 -1.76 6.83
N LYS A 70 0.20 -1.68 6.33
CA LYS A 70 0.78 -0.48 5.73
C LYS A 70 1.40 -0.83 4.38
N LEU A 71 1.30 0.10 3.46
CA LEU A 71 2.06 0.13 2.22
C LEU A 71 3.26 1.03 2.47
N SER A 72 4.46 0.46 2.38
CA SER A 72 5.72 1.16 2.55
C SER A 72 6.32 1.43 1.17
N VAL A 73 6.66 2.69 0.91
CA VAL A 73 7.38 3.11 -0.29
C VAL A 73 8.84 3.27 0.08
N LEU A 74 9.70 2.53 -0.61
CA LEU A 74 11.15 2.54 -0.41
C LEU A 74 11.84 3.08 -1.64
N PHE A 75 12.92 3.81 -1.42
CA PHE A 75 13.84 4.27 -2.45
C PHE A 75 15.25 3.91 -2.03
N LYS A 76 15.96 3.15 -2.87
CA LYS A 76 17.30 2.61 -2.52
C LYS A 76 17.30 1.90 -1.16
N ASP A 77 16.28 1.08 -0.92
CA ASP A 77 16.01 0.37 0.34
C ASP A 77 15.77 1.22 1.60
N GLU A 78 15.78 2.55 1.48
CA GLU A 78 15.38 3.46 2.55
C GLU A 78 13.88 3.73 2.52
N LEU A 79 13.25 3.74 3.69
CA LEU A 79 11.83 4.06 3.81
C LEU A 79 11.61 5.54 3.52
N LEU A 80 10.89 5.86 2.44
CA LEU A 80 10.45 7.22 2.16
C LEU A 80 9.22 7.59 2.99
N PHE A 81 8.17 6.78 2.90
CA PHE A 81 6.95 6.97 3.65
C PHE A 81 6.09 5.70 3.69
N GLU A 82 5.15 5.69 4.62
CA GLU A 82 4.15 4.64 4.77
C GLU A 82 2.74 5.22 4.69
N VAL A 83 1.81 4.43 4.16
CA VAL A 83 0.38 4.75 4.21
C VAL A 83 -0.40 3.56 4.76
N PRO A 84 -1.48 3.82 5.53
CA PRO A 84 -2.33 2.75 6.02
C PRO A 84 -3.04 2.03 4.87
N ILE A 85 -3.14 0.71 5.02
CA ILE A 85 -3.99 -0.14 4.19
C ILE A 85 -5.22 -0.48 5.02
N TYR A 86 -6.37 -0.15 4.46
CA TYR A 86 -7.66 -0.34 5.08
C TYR A 86 -8.25 -1.69 4.68
N TYR A 87 -9.05 -2.26 5.57
CA TYR A 87 -9.91 -3.40 5.26
C TYR A 87 -11.34 -2.92 5.01
N ASP A 88 -12.01 -3.53 4.06
CA ASP A 88 -13.43 -3.33 3.81
C ASP A 88 -14.25 -4.25 4.71
N ASN A 89 -14.75 -3.68 5.80
CA ASN A 89 -15.46 -4.38 6.85
C ASN A 89 -16.99 -4.24 6.75
N GLY A 90 -17.52 -3.71 5.64
CA GLY A 90 -18.96 -3.44 5.47
C GLY A 90 -19.34 -2.02 5.82
#